data_AF-A0A6P1P196-F1
#
_entry.id   AF-A0A6P1P196-F1
#
_cell.length_a   1.000
_cell.length_b   1.000
_cell.length_c   1.000
_cell.angle_alpha   90.00
_cell.angle_beta   90.00
_cell.angle_gamma   90.00
#
_symmetry.space_group_name_H-M   'P 1'
#
loop_
_entity.id
_entity.type
_entity.pdbx_description
1 polymer ?
#
loop_
_entity_poly.entity_id
_entity_poly.type
_entity_poly.pdbx_seq_one_letter_code
_entity_poly.pdbx_strand_id
1 'polypeptide(L)'
;MIHLKIRNYITSLFLLATMGVIYSCQTQPQKSAATTPAHNGVETITILQTADIHGQLLPHQEFFIENGEFVFKERGGVAHIQTIFNQVKTENPNGTVIVDGGDLIQGSAVAALSEGKVFGPVISAMSYDFLIPGNWEVIFGSQKMQAVLKSYNKPVVCANIYDEASSNILYPPYIIKEVKGVKLGFISYNDPEVPIRQNPGFSKGLLFKQLEENLQPLIKELKEVQEVDILFLVTHLGISKQIYLADQEEIKGVDFILGNDTHERIRQPLKRKYAQVVEPGAFASFVGRLDLDVKNGKIVSQRYELIDVDPAKFPADPAVQKVVDAQMAPYKQKMDRVLGYTSTPPYRYLVVENPMDNMITDALRERTGADIAISNGFRFSTPIVPGASGTAPITYSDLWNMLPVNENVKTAKATGKQIQDWMEQELHNVFAEKPLERFGGWVLRFSGMKMTFNANAPKGQRVQSIIVGGQPLDPAKLYTLAACRRTGEPDHMLCRLPNAQDPQVMKYTVHDVLEDYLKKQGTVAPKVDGRAQALDLPSPVLSQLPNVDYEFR
;
A
#
# COMPACT_ATOMS: atom_id res chain seq x y z
N MET A 1 29.07 -13.94 55.48
CA MET A 1 29.38 -14.41 56.84
C MET A 1 28.33 -15.43 57.24
N ILE A 2 28.80 -16.48 57.89
CA ILE A 2 28.21 -17.80 58.06
C ILE A 2 27.63 -17.93 59.48
N HIS A 3 26.71 -18.90 59.64
CA HIS A 3 26.23 -19.59 60.85
C HIS A 3 24.89 -19.15 61.46
N LEU A 4 23.85 -20.00 61.44
CA LEU A 4 23.61 -21.30 62.12
C LEU A 4 23.02 -21.11 63.52
N LYS A 5 21.96 -21.89 63.81
CA LYS A 5 21.61 -22.61 65.06
C LYS A 5 20.06 -22.69 65.17
N ILE A 6 19.38 -23.71 65.71
CA ILE A 6 19.67 -25.06 66.21
C ILE A 6 18.30 -25.78 66.34
N ARG A 7 18.36 -27.10 66.19
CA ARG A 7 17.39 -28.19 66.45
C ARG A 7 16.57 -28.09 67.75
N ASN A 8 15.40 -28.75 67.79
CA ASN A 8 14.93 -29.50 68.97
C ASN A 8 13.96 -30.67 68.63
N TYR A 9 13.96 -31.65 69.53
CA TYR A 9 13.57 -33.07 69.51
C TYR A 9 12.02 -33.33 69.58
N ILE A 10 11.44 -34.37 68.93
CA ILE A 10 11.14 -35.76 69.43
C ILE A 10 10.51 -35.73 70.84
N THR A 11 9.33 -36.26 71.23
CA THR A 11 8.33 -37.25 70.76
C THR A 11 7.12 -37.14 71.70
N SER A 12 5.91 -37.52 71.30
CA SER A 12 4.95 -38.22 72.17
C SER A 12 3.83 -38.91 71.39
N LEU A 13 3.64 -40.18 71.72
CA LEU A 13 2.67 -41.16 71.23
C LEU A 13 1.30 -40.92 71.90
N PHE A 14 0.18 -41.02 71.16
CA PHE A 14 -1.11 -41.41 71.75
C PHE A 14 -1.97 -42.19 70.75
N LEU A 15 -2.71 -43.16 71.32
CA LEU A 15 -3.40 -44.29 70.71
C LEU A 15 -4.61 -43.96 69.79
N LEU A 16 -4.75 -44.83 68.78
CA LEU A 16 -5.95 -45.43 68.17
C LEU A 16 -7.34 -44.82 68.42
N ALA A 17 -8.02 -44.45 67.33
CA ALA A 17 -9.42 -44.84 67.07
C ALA A 17 -9.73 -44.80 65.56
N THR A 18 -10.27 -45.90 65.07
CA THR A 18 -10.71 -46.17 63.69
C THR A 18 -11.99 -45.43 63.32
N MET A 19 -12.06 -44.82 62.14
CA MET A 19 -13.30 -44.70 61.36
C MET A 19 -12.96 -44.56 59.88
N GLY A 20 -13.34 -45.59 59.11
CA GLY A 20 -13.23 -45.58 57.65
C GLY A 20 -14.23 -44.61 57.04
N VAL A 21 -13.76 -43.79 56.11
CA VAL A 21 -14.61 -43.03 55.19
C VAL A 21 -14.12 -43.33 53.78
N ILE A 22 -14.96 -44.08 53.05
CA ILE A 22 -14.81 -44.38 51.64
C ILE A 22 -15.16 -43.08 50.89
N TYR A 23 -14.17 -42.38 50.34
CA TYR A 23 -14.44 -41.32 49.38
C TYR A 23 -14.62 -41.93 47.98
N SER A 24 -15.86 -41.96 47.55
CA SER A 24 -16.28 -42.22 46.17
C SER A 24 -15.72 -41.10 45.27
N CYS A 25 -14.85 -41.47 44.32
CA CYS A 25 -14.54 -40.62 43.18
C CYS A 25 -15.79 -40.52 42.30
N GLN A 26 -16.52 -39.41 42.40
CA GLN A 26 -17.46 -39.00 41.36
C GLN A 26 -16.68 -38.30 40.25
N THR A 27 -16.44 -39.04 39.17
CA THR A 27 -16.00 -38.50 37.88
C THR A 27 -17.15 -37.66 37.31
N GLN A 28 -16.96 -36.34 37.24
CA GLN A 28 -17.84 -35.50 36.42
C GLN A 28 -17.67 -35.88 34.95
N PRO A 29 -18.76 -36.05 34.18
CA PRO A 29 -18.66 -36.31 32.75
C PRO A 29 -18.08 -35.08 32.06
N GLN A 30 -16.94 -35.30 31.41
CA GLN A 30 -16.32 -34.40 30.46
C GLN A 30 -17.37 -34.04 29.41
N LYS A 31 -17.74 -32.75 29.30
CA LYS A 31 -18.53 -32.25 28.17
C LYS A 31 -17.75 -32.59 26.90
N SER A 32 -18.26 -33.56 26.13
CA SER A 32 -17.79 -33.83 24.78
C SER A 32 -17.83 -32.52 23.99
N ALA A 33 -16.71 -32.15 23.38
CA ALA A 33 -16.70 -31.16 22.31
C ALA A 33 -17.77 -31.60 21.30
N ALA A 34 -18.77 -30.73 21.07
CA ALA A 34 -19.76 -30.98 20.04
C ALA A 34 -19.00 -31.03 18.71
N THR A 35 -18.92 -32.21 18.11
CA THR A 35 -18.49 -32.38 16.73
C THR A 35 -19.48 -31.60 15.87
N THR A 36 -19.00 -30.53 15.25
CA THR A 36 -19.73 -29.80 14.20
C THR A 36 -20.18 -30.82 13.15
N PRO A 37 -21.47 -30.85 12.75
CA PRO A 37 -21.92 -31.83 11.77
C PRO A 37 -21.13 -31.67 10.48
N ALA A 38 -20.62 -32.76 9.93
CA ALA A 38 -19.96 -32.75 8.63
C ALA A 38 -20.97 -32.29 7.55
N HIS A 39 -20.81 -31.05 7.09
CA HIS A 39 -21.57 -30.49 5.98
C HIS A 39 -21.13 -31.20 4.68
N ASN A 40 -21.96 -32.12 4.18
CA ASN A 40 -21.70 -32.86 2.93
C ASN A 40 -21.99 -32.05 1.64
N GLY A 41 -22.43 -30.79 1.79
CA GLY A 41 -22.72 -29.87 0.69
C GLY A 41 -21.48 -29.12 0.20
N VAL A 42 -21.62 -28.47 -0.96
CA VAL A 42 -20.66 -27.45 -1.41
C VAL A 42 -21.13 -26.10 -0.90
N GLU A 43 -20.28 -25.40 -0.17
CA GLU A 43 -20.56 -24.07 0.36
C GLU A 43 -19.77 -23.03 -0.44
N THR A 44 -20.45 -21.99 -0.94
CA THR A 44 -19.77 -20.86 -1.58
C THR A 44 -19.39 -19.81 -0.53
N ILE A 45 -18.10 -19.49 -0.49
CA ILE A 45 -17.47 -18.46 0.33
C ILE A 45 -16.95 -17.37 -0.59
N THR A 46 -17.22 -16.10 -0.27
CA THR A 46 -16.78 -14.95 -1.06
C THR A 46 -15.82 -14.09 -0.26
N ILE A 47 -14.67 -13.76 -0.84
CA ILE A 47 -13.74 -12.76 -0.30
C ILE A 47 -13.84 -11.51 -1.17
N LEU A 48 -14.11 -10.36 -0.55
CA LEU A 48 -14.02 -9.06 -1.20
C LEU A 48 -12.79 -8.31 -0.69
N GLN A 49 -11.97 -7.84 -1.61
CA GLN A 49 -10.73 -7.12 -1.34
C GLN A 49 -10.80 -5.72 -1.95
N THR A 50 -10.53 -4.71 -1.12
CA THR A 50 -10.09 -3.38 -1.56
C THR A 50 -8.67 -3.15 -1.10
N ALA A 51 -7.99 -2.19 -1.69
CA ALA A 51 -6.65 -1.77 -1.29
C ALA A 51 -6.34 -0.40 -1.86
N ASP A 52 -5.32 0.26 -1.32
CA ASP A 52 -4.69 1.41 -1.95
C ASP A 52 -5.71 2.51 -2.29
N ILE A 53 -6.71 2.71 -1.41
CA ILE A 53 -7.78 3.70 -1.63
C ILE A 53 -7.19 5.11 -1.74
N HIS A 54 -6.04 5.36 -1.12
CA HIS A 54 -5.31 6.62 -1.18
C HIS A 54 -6.24 7.83 -0.99
N GLY A 55 -7.11 7.73 0.01
CA GLY A 55 -8.00 8.79 0.43
C GLY A 55 -9.06 9.22 -0.58
N GLN A 56 -9.27 8.47 -1.66
CA GLN A 56 -10.28 8.74 -2.68
C GLN A 56 -11.68 8.32 -2.19
N LEU A 57 -12.34 9.21 -1.46
CA LEU A 57 -13.68 8.97 -0.90
C LEU A 57 -14.81 9.15 -1.91
N LEU A 58 -14.57 9.93 -2.97
CA LEU A 58 -15.54 10.28 -4.00
C LEU A 58 -15.15 9.67 -5.35
N PRO A 59 -16.10 9.52 -6.29
CA PRO A 59 -15.76 9.17 -7.67
C PRO A 59 -14.77 10.16 -8.30
N HIS A 60 -13.92 9.64 -9.18
CA HIS A 60 -12.90 10.39 -9.88
C HIS A 60 -12.68 9.82 -11.29
N GLN A 61 -11.93 10.54 -12.12
CA GLN A 61 -11.47 9.97 -13.39
C GLN A 61 -10.42 8.91 -13.11
N GLU A 62 -10.54 7.75 -13.74
CA GLU A 62 -9.62 6.62 -13.66
C GLU A 62 -9.14 6.25 -15.07
N PHE A 63 -7.88 5.82 -15.17
CA PHE A 63 -7.22 5.50 -16.42
C PHE A 63 -7.57 4.08 -16.88
N PHE A 64 -7.85 3.90 -18.17
CA PHE A 64 -8.08 2.60 -18.80
C PHE A 64 -7.42 2.57 -20.18
N ILE A 65 -7.28 1.35 -20.72
CA ILE A 65 -6.84 1.13 -22.09
C ILE A 65 -7.94 0.41 -22.86
N GLU A 66 -8.41 1.03 -23.93
CA GLU A 66 -9.45 0.47 -24.80
C GLU A 66 -9.01 0.57 -26.25
N ASN A 67 -8.98 -0.57 -26.95
CA ASN A 67 -8.53 -0.66 -28.35
C ASN A 67 -7.14 -0.04 -28.61
N GLY A 68 -6.25 -0.12 -27.61
CA GLY A 68 -4.90 0.46 -27.69
C GLY A 68 -4.82 1.96 -27.40
N GLU A 69 -5.94 2.61 -27.07
CA GLU A 69 -5.99 4.03 -26.73
C GLU A 69 -6.17 4.25 -25.22
N PHE A 70 -5.58 5.34 -24.73
CA PHE A 70 -5.78 5.78 -23.36
C PHE A 70 -7.13 6.47 -23.23
N VAL A 71 -7.98 5.93 -22.34
CA VAL A 71 -9.30 6.48 -22.05
C VAL A 71 -9.45 6.72 -20.56
N PHE A 72 -10.26 7.70 -20.20
CA PHE A 72 -10.53 8.03 -18.81
C PHE A 72 -12.01 7.91 -18.53
N LYS A 73 -12.36 7.25 -17.43
CA LYS A 73 -13.74 6.97 -17.04
C LYS A 73 -13.95 7.30 -15.58
N GLU A 74 -15.13 7.79 -15.25
CA GLU A 74 -15.49 8.01 -13.85
C GLU A 74 -15.61 6.67 -13.11
N ARG A 75 -14.88 6.52 -12.02
CA ARG A 75 -14.83 5.33 -11.17
C ARG A 75 -14.70 5.70 -9.70
N GLY A 76 -14.98 4.72 -8.86
CA GLY A 76 -14.65 4.73 -7.45
C GLY A 76 -15.64 5.43 -6.54
N GLY A 77 -15.15 5.81 -5.37
CA GLY A 77 -15.96 6.33 -4.27
C GLY A 77 -16.43 5.23 -3.31
N VAL A 78 -16.16 5.42 -2.03
CA VAL A 78 -16.38 4.39 -1.00
C VAL A 78 -17.87 4.07 -0.76
N ALA A 79 -18.77 5.03 -1.03
CA ALA A 79 -20.20 4.78 -0.97
C ALA A 79 -20.68 3.84 -2.10
N HIS A 80 -20.04 3.88 -3.27
CA HIS A 80 -20.33 2.97 -4.38
C HIS A 80 -19.77 1.57 -4.10
N ILE A 81 -18.58 1.48 -3.48
CA ILE A 81 -18.03 0.21 -2.94
C ILE A 81 -19.01 -0.43 -1.95
N GLN A 82 -19.58 0.35 -1.02
CA GLN A 82 -20.54 -0.20 -0.06
C GLN A 82 -21.77 -0.81 -0.75
N THR A 83 -22.23 -0.25 -1.87
CA THR A 83 -23.31 -0.84 -2.65
C THR A 83 -22.92 -2.19 -3.24
N ILE A 84 -21.69 -2.34 -3.75
CA ILE A 84 -21.16 -3.64 -4.21
C ILE A 84 -21.12 -4.63 -3.04
N PHE A 85 -20.64 -4.21 -1.87
CA PHE A 85 -20.60 -5.05 -0.67
C PHE A 85 -22.00 -5.54 -0.28
N ASN A 86 -23.00 -4.66 -0.32
CA ASN A 86 -24.39 -5.01 -0.02
C ASN A 86 -24.97 -6.00 -1.04
N GLN A 87 -24.71 -5.80 -2.33
CA GLN A 87 -25.16 -6.70 -3.40
C GLN A 87 -24.56 -8.10 -3.23
N VAL A 88 -23.24 -8.20 -3.05
CA VAL A 88 -22.56 -9.49 -2.87
C VAL A 88 -23.02 -10.19 -1.59
N LYS A 89 -23.19 -9.47 -0.48
CA LYS A 89 -23.74 -10.04 0.76
C LYS A 89 -25.18 -10.54 0.59
N THR A 90 -25.95 -9.95 -0.33
CA THR A 90 -27.31 -10.41 -0.66
C THR A 90 -27.28 -11.67 -1.54
N GLU A 91 -26.35 -11.73 -2.50
CA GLU A 91 -26.11 -12.92 -3.33
C GLU A 91 -25.60 -14.11 -2.52
N ASN A 92 -24.75 -13.86 -1.52
CA ASN A 92 -24.15 -14.88 -0.67
C ASN A 92 -24.30 -14.56 0.84
N PRO A 93 -25.52 -14.68 1.42
CA PRO A 93 -25.78 -14.36 2.82
C PRO A 93 -24.93 -15.20 3.78
N ASN A 94 -24.33 -14.53 4.77
CA ASN A 94 -23.42 -15.13 5.76
C ASN A 94 -22.22 -15.87 5.14
N GLY A 95 -21.94 -15.67 3.85
CA GLY A 95 -20.87 -16.34 3.10
C GLY A 95 -19.74 -15.40 2.68
N THR A 96 -19.78 -14.13 3.07
CA THR A 96 -18.85 -13.10 2.56
C THR A 96 -17.93 -12.57 3.67
N VAL A 97 -16.63 -12.48 3.38
CA VAL A 97 -15.62 -11.77 4.19
C VAL A 97 -15.08 -10.60 3.39
N ILE A 98 -14.98 -9.42 4.01
CA ILE A 98 -14.55 -8.19 3.36
C ILE A 98 -13.29 -7.65 4.04
N VAL A 99 -12.22 -7.47 3.28
CA VAL A 99 -10.92 -7.00 3.75
C VAL A 99 -10.47 -5.77 2.97
N ASP A 100 -9.80 -4.86 3.67
CA ASP A 100 -8.98 -3.83 3.03
C ASP A 100 -7.48 -4.09 3.25
N GLY A 101 -6.72 -3.94 2.16
CA GLY A 101 -5.30 -4.24 2.03
C GLY A 101 -4.35 -3.13 2.49
N GLY A 102 -4.83 -2.02 3.04
CA GLY A 102 -4.00 -0.90 3.51
C GLY A 102 -3.84 0.23 2.49
N ASP A 103 -3.06 1.25 2.85
CA ASP A 103 -2.88 2.51 2.12
C ASP A 103 -4.20 3.29 1.92
N LEU A 104 -4.88 3.55 3.03
CA LEU A 104 -6.18 4.24 3.07
C LEU A 104 -6.05 5.76 3.23
N ILE A 105 -5.12 6.21 4.07
CA ILE A 105 -5.18 7.54 4.71
C ILE A 105 -4.19 8.57 4.16
N GLN A 106 -3.66 8.32 2.96
CA GLN A 106 -2.76 9.22 2.24
C GLN A 106 -3.36 9.54 0.87
N GLY A 107 -3.00 10.65 0.20
CA GLY A 107 -3.30 10.80 -1.23
C GLY A 107 -4.53 11.62 -1.59
N SER A 108 -5.15 12.26 -0.60
CA SER A 108 -6.18 13.26 -0.85
C SER A 108 -6.08 14.43 0.13
N ALA A 109 -6.65 15.58 -0.25
CA ALA A 109 -6.62 16.77 0.60
C ALA A 109 -7.39 16.57 1.91
N VAL A 110 -8.52 15.85 1.89
CA VAL A 110 -9.26 15.56 3.13
C VAL A 110 -8.43 14.70 4.09
N ALA A 111 -7.66 13.75 3.55
CA ALA A 111 -6.76 12.94 4.36
C ALA A 111 -5.69 13.80 5.03
N ALA A 112 -5.04 14.67 4.28
CA ALA A 112 -4.01 15.56 4.81
C ALA A 112 -4.55 16.61 5.79
N LEU A 113 -5.65 17.29 5.45
CA LEU A 113 -6.22 18.37 6.27
C LEU A 113 -6.83 17.86 7.58
N SER A 114 -7.24 16.60 7.63
CA SER A 114 -7.73 15.95 8.85
C SER A 114 -6.68 15.11 9.57
N GLU A 115 -5.51 14.91 8.95
CA GLU A 115 -4.48 13.98 9.40
C GLU A 115 -5.03 12.55 9.58
N GLY A 116 -5.87 12.12 8.64
CA GLY A 116 -6.49 10.79 8.60
C GLY A 116 -7.74 10.63 9.49
N LYS A 117 -8.12 11.61 10.31
CA LYS A 117 -9.23 11.47 11.28
C LYS A 117 -10.59 11.21 10.63
N VAL A 118 -10.80 11.66 9.39
CA VAL A 118 -12.07 11.46 8.67
C VAL A 118 -12.35 10.00 8.33
N PHE A 119 -11.32 9.14 8.27
CA PHE A 119 -11.49 7.75 7.86
C PHE A 119 -12.09 6.88 8.96
N GLY A 120 -11.93 7.24 10.24
CA GLY A 120 -12.57 6.56 11.37
C GLY A 120 -14.07 6.32 11.16
N PRO A 121 -14.87 7.40 11.10
CA PRO A 121 -16.30 7.31 10.85
C PRO A 121 -16.66 6.64 9.52
N VAL A 122 -15.92 6.90 8.44
CA VAL A 122 -16.19 6.34 7.10
C VAL A 122 -16.02 4.82 7.10
N ILE A 123 -14.87 4.32 7.57
CA ILE A 123 -14.60 2.87 7.64
C ILE A 123 -15.51 2.18 8.63
N SER A 124 -15.84 2.81 9.77
CA SER A 124 -16.84 2.30 10.73
C SER A 124 -18.22 2.10 10.09
N ALA A 125 -18.63 2.99 9.18
CA ALA A 125 -19.91 2.89 8.48
C ALA A 125 -19.91 1.81 7.39
N MET A 126 -18.74 1.34 6.97
CA MET A 126 -18.59 0.32 5.94
C MET A 126 -18.60 -1.11 6.48
N SER A 127 -18.89 -2.03 5.57
CA SER A 127 -19.11 -3.45 5.85
C SER A 127 -17.84 -4.30 6.03
N TYR A 128 -16.65 -3.70 6.13
CA TYR A 128 -15.38 -4.40 6.35
C TYR A 128 -15.42 -5.30 7.59
N ASP A 129 -14.82 -6.49 7.47
CA ASP A 129 -14.60 -7.43 8.56
C ASP A 129 -13.28 -7.15 9.29
N PHE A 130 -12.24 -6.79 8.56
CA PHE A 130 -10.94 -6.37 9.10
C PHE A 130 -10.13 -5.60 8.05
N LEU A 131 -9.05 -4.96 8.49
CA LEU A 131 -8.13 -4.20 7.65
C LEU A 131 -6.69 -4.51 8.03
N ILE A 132 -5.75 -4.23 7.14
CA ILE A 132 -4.31 -4.23 7.45
C ILE A 132 -3.73 -2.82 7.25
N PRO A 133 -2.67 -2.43 7.97
CA PRO A 133 -1.92 -1.22 7.62
C PRO A 133 -1.05 -1.48 6.38
N GLY A 134 -1.06 -0.56 5.44
CA GLY A 134 -0.12 -0.44 4.33
C GLY A 134 1.05 0.49 4.65
N ASN A 135 1.90 0.75 3.67
CA ASN A 135 3.13 1.52 3.90
C ASN A 135 2.89 3.01 4.15
N TRP A 136 1.77 3.59 3.70
CA TRP A 136 1.45 5.01 3.87
C TRP A 136 0.66 5.32 5.13
N GLU A 137 0.22 4.33 5.90
CA GLU A 137 -0.43 4.54 7.21
C GLU A 137 0.43 5.36 8.18
N VAL A 138 1.77 5.36 8.02
CA VAL A 138 2.70 6.14 8.84
C VAL A 138 2.81 7.62 8.45
N ILE A 139 2.22 8.08 7.34
CA ILE A 139 2.40 9.42 6.74
C ILE A 139 2.33 10.58 7.75
N PHE A 140 1.43 10.49 8.75
CA PHE A 140 1.23 11.54 9.76
C PHE A 140 1.96 11.28 11.10
N GLY A 141 2.78 10.24 11.16
CA GLY A 141 3.48 9.78 12.35
C GLY A 141 2.83 8.57 13.03
N SER A 142 3.66 7.74 13.68
CA SER A 142 3.25 6.49 14.34
C SER A 142 2.10 6.62 15.35
N GLN A 143 2.06 7.71 16.12
CA GLN A 143 0.97 7.96 17.08
C GLN A 143 -0.37 8.23 16.39
N LYS A 144 -0.37 9.03 15.32
CA LYS A 144 -1.59 9.34 14.57
C LYS A 144 -2.06 8.13 13.80
N MET A 145 -1.15 7.35 13.21
CA MET A 145 -1.44 6.04 12.62
C MET A 145 -2.25 5.17 13.59
N GLN A 146 -1.72 4.92 14.79
CA GLN A 146 -2.39 4.08 15.79
C GLN A 146 -3.77 4.64 16.20
N ALA A 147 -3.88 5.96 16.37
CA ALA A 147 -5.14 6.60 16.71
C ALA A 147 -6.20 6.45 15.61
N VAL A 148 -5.81 6.62 14.34
CA VAL A 148 -6.71 6.47 13.18
C VAL A 148 -7.12 5.01 13.00
N LEU A 149 -6.18 4.07 13.01
CA LEU A 149 -6.48 2.63 12.90
C LEU A 149 -7.41 2.15 14.02
N LYS A 150 -7.22 2.63 15.26
CA LYS A 150 -8.13 2.35 16.37
C LYS A 150 -9.53 2.93 16.14
N SER A 151 -9.63 4.11 15.50
CA SER A 151 -10.90 4.78 15.25
C SER A 151 -11.78 4.09 14.20
N TYR A 152 -11.24 3.14 13.43
CA TYR A 152 -12.02 2.35 12.47
C TYR A 152 -13.09 1.51 13.15
N ASN A 153 -12.93 1.17 14.44
CA ASN A 153 -13.79 0.24 15.17
C ASN A 153 -13.94 -1.11 14.46
N LYS A 154 -12.88 -1.53 13.78
CA LYS A 154 -12.74 -2.82 13.09
C LYS A 154 -11.43 -3.46 13.53
N PRO A 155 -11.32 -4.80 13.50
CA PRO A 155 -10.05 -5.48 13.68
C PRO A 155 -9.00 -4.98 12.70
N VAL A 156 -7.80 -4.70 13.20
CA VAL A 156 -6.61 -4.43 12.41
C VAL A 156 -5.59 -5.51 12.75
N VAL A 157 -5.05 -6.20 11.75
CA VAL A 157 -4.06 -7.26 11.92
C VAL A 157 -2.78 -6.92 11.13
N CYS A 158 -1.62 -7.24 11.71
CA CYS A 158 -0.32 -7.14 11.06
C CYS A 158 0.74 -7.89 11.87
N ALA A 159 1.38 -8.89 11.29
CA ALA A 159 2.30 -9.79 11.99
C ALA A 159 3.71 -9.21 12.22
N ASN A 160 4.05 -8.07 11.61
CA ASN A 160 5.42 -7.58 11.59
C ASN A 160 5.64 -6.13 12.02
N ILE A 161 4.64 -5.45 12.60
CA ILE A 161 4.82 -4.09 13.13
C ILE A 161 4.97 -4.14 14.64
N TYR A 162 6.07 -3.59 15.14
CA TYR A 162 6.43 -3.59 16.55
C TYR A 162 6.67 -2.17 17.05
N ASP A 163 6.37 -1.94 18.33
CA ASP A 163 6.84 -0.76 19.04
C ASP A 163 8.35 -0.87 19.28
N GLU A 164 9.11 0.14 18.89
CA GLU A 164 10.58 0.12 18.98
C GLU A 164 11.07 0.07 20.43
N ALA A 165 10.42 0.81 21.34
CA ALA A 165 10.87 0.94 22.72
C ALA A 165 10.66 -0.35 23.53
N SER A 166 9.51 -1.00 23.35
CA SER A 166 9.14 -2.21 24.09
C SER A 166 9.42 -3.52 23.34
N SER A 167 9.67 -3.46 22.03
CA SER A 167 9.78 -4.62 21.14
C SER A 167 8.52 -5.50 21.11
N ASN A 168 7.37 -4.99 21.56
CA ASN A 168 6.09 -5.68 21.51
C ASN A 168 5.44 -5.51 20.15
N ILE A 169 4.75 -6.56 19.68
CA ILE A 169 3.93 -6.48 18.46
C ILE A 169 2.75 -5.53 18.70
N LEU A 170 2.44 -4.68 17.73
CA LEU A 170 1.37 -3.68 17.85
C LEU A 170 -0.02 -4.22 17.54
N TYR A 171 -0.10 -5.24 16.68
CA TYR A 171 -1.36 -5.79 16.18
C TYR A 171 -1.36 -7.31 16.31
N PRO A 172 -2.52 -7.97 16.42
CA PRO A 172 -2.59 -9.42 16.26
C PRO A 172 -2.02 -9.82 14.90
N PRO A 173 -1.26 -10.92 14.81
CA PRO A 173 -0.59 -11.32 13.56
C PRO A 173 -1.56 -11.86 12.51
N TYR A 174 -2.69 -12.42 12.96
CA TYR A 174 -3.70 -13.00 12.11
C TYR A 174 -5.11 -12.82 12.68
N ILE A 175 -6.11 -13.11 11.85
CA ILE A 175 -7.50 -13.30 12.26
C ILE A 175 -8.04 -14.60 11.66
N ILE A 176 -8.92 -15.28 12.39
CA ILE A 176 -9.65 -16.46 11.93
C ILE A 176 -11.14 -16.10 11.84
N LYS A 177 -11.79 -16.47 10.73
CA LYS A 177 -13.22 -16.27 10.50
C LYS A 177 -13.84 -17.62 10.12
N GLU A 178 -14.87 -18.03 10.84
CA GLU A 178 -15.68 -19.19 10.46
C GLU A 178 -16.90 -18.72 9.67
N VAL A 179 -17.07 -19.24 8.47
CA VAL A 179 -18.08 -18.80 7.51
C VAL A 179 -18.71 -20.06 6.92
N LYS A 180 -20.02 -20.27 7.15
CA LYS A 180 -20.74 -21.48 6.74
C LYS A 180 -20.03 -22.80 7.14
N GLY A 181 -19.44 -22.81 8.34
CA GLY A 181 -18.71 -23.97 8.86
C GLY A 181 -17.32 -24.19 8.24
N VAL A 182 -16.83 -23.28 7.38
CA VAL A 182 -15.47 -23.27 6.83
C VAL A 182 -14.62 -22.28 7.62
N LYS A 183 -13.46 -22.71 8.12
CA LYS A 183 -12.54 -21.89 8.89
C LYS A 183 -11.49 -21.24 7.98
N LEU A 184 -11.51 -19.92 7.90
CA LEU A 184 -10.62 -19.10 7.08
C LEU A 184 -9.59 -18.41 7.97
N GLY A 185 -8.31 -18.51 7.64
CA GLY A 185 -7.22 -17.83 8.35
C GLY A 185 -6.60 -16.75 7.48
N PHE A 186 -6.28 -15.59 8.07
CA PHE A 186 -5.67 -14.46 7.38
C PHE A 186 -4.46 -13.97 8.17
N ILE A 187 -3.25 -14.28 7.70
CA ILE A 187 -2.00 -13.70 8.24
C ILE A 187 -1.71 -12.44 7.44
N SER A 188 -1.19 -11.39 8.08
CA SER A 188 -0.99 -10.10 7.43
C SER A 188 0.42 -9.54 7.59
N TYR A 189 0.93 -8.89 6.55
CA TYR A 189 2.28 -8.29 6.56
C TYR A 189 2.31 -6.95 5.83
N ASN A 190 3.10 -6.03 6.37
CA ASN A 190 3.48 -4.77 5.74
C ASN A 190 4.93 -4.85 5.24
N ASP A 191 5.33 -3.97 4.33
CA ASP A 191 6.70 -3.90 3.78
C ASP A 191 7.73 -3.61 4.90
N PRO A 192 8.68 -4.52 5.15
CA PRO A 192 9.76 -4.29 6.11
C PRO A 192 10.59 -3.04 5.81
N GLU A 193 10.56 -2.58 4.56
CA GLU A 193 11.35 -1.43 4.09
C GLU A 193 10.67 -0.07 4.30
N VAL A 194 9.48 -0.01 4.93
CA VAL A 194 8.77 1.25 5.25
C VAL A 194 9.72 2.33 5.81
N PRO A 195 10.59 2.08 6.81
CA PRO A 195 11.42 3.12 7.41
C PRO A 195 12.43 3.80 6.47
N ILE A 196 12.79 3.15 5.36
CA ILE A 196 13.74 3.68 4.37
C ILE A 196 13.06 4.08 3.05
N ARG A 197 11.92 3.48 2.73
CA ARG A 197 11.11 3.77 1.54
C ARG A 197 10.33 5.07 1.72
N GLN A 198 9.68 5.22 2.87
CA GLN A 198 9.02 6.45 3.29
C GLN A 198 10.03 7.47 3.78
N ASN A 199 9.58 8.68 4.07
CA ASN A 199 10.35 9.60 4.89
C ASN A 199 10.61 8.94 6.27
N PRO A 200 11.88 8.71 6.69
CA PRO A 200 12.18 8.00 7.94
C PRO A 200 11.53 8.61 9.19
N GLY A 201 11.24 9.91 9.17
CA GLY A 201 10.54 10.58 10.27
C GLY A 201 9.12 10.08 10.51
N PHE A 202 8.44 9.54 9.49
CA PHE A 202 7.04 9.10 9.55
C PHE A 202 6.86 7.86 10.43
N SER A 203 7.77 6.90 10.34
CA SER A 203 7.72 5.64 11.08
C SER A 203 8.54 5.65 12.37
N LYS A 204 8.98 6.81 12.86
CA LYS A 204 9.78 6.89 14.09
C LYS A 204 9.07 6.21 15.26
N GLY A 205 9.81 5.36 15.98
CA GLY A 205 9.29 4.56 17.10
C GLY A 205 8.64 3.23 16.69
N LEU A 206 8.68 2.88 15.40
CA LEU A 206 8.19 1.59 14.89
C LEU A 206 9.33 0.76 14.33
N LEU A 207 9.25 -0.56 14.52
CA LEU A 207 10.09 -1.54 13.84
C LEU A 207 9.21 -2.38 12.91
N PHE A 208 9.69 -2.59 11.69
CA PHE A 208 9.06 -3.46 10.71
C PHE A 208 9.97 -4.67 10.52
N LYS A 209 9.55 -5.83 11.05
CA LYS A 209 10.36 -7.05 11.03
C LYS A 209 10.20 -7.81 9.73
N GLN A 210 11.18 -8.65 9.43
CA GLN A 210 11.14 -9.51 8.25
C GLN A 210 10.10 -10.61 8.45
N LEU A 211 9.36 -10.95 7.39
CA LEU A 211 8.29 -11.95 7.47
C LEU A 211 8.84 -13.35 7.78
N GLU A 212 10.05 -13.65 7.33
CA GLU A 212 10.77 -14.91 7.59
C GLU A 212 10.98 -15.17 9.08
N GLU A 213 10.93 -14.14 9.94
CA GLU A 213 11.09 -14.29 11.38
C GLU A 213 9.93 -15.05 12.04
N ASN A 214 8.72 -14.98 11.49
CA ASN A 214 7.53 -15.58 12.11
C ASN A 214 6.54 -16.28 11.18
N LEU A 215 6.68 -16.18 9.86
CA LEU A 215 5.72 -16.71 8.89
C LEU A 215 5.48 -18.23 9.04
N GLN A 216 6.54 -19.03 9.01
CA GLN A 216 6.44 -20.49 9.10
C GLN A 216 5.78 -20.97 10.40
N PRO A 217 6.19 -20.47 11.59
CA PRO A 217 5.48 -20.75 12.84
C PRO A 217 3.98 -20.42 12.80
N LEU A 218 3.60 -19.27 12.22
CA LEU A 218 2.19 -18.85 12.12
C LEU A 218 1.39 -19.74 11.17
N ILE A 219 1.96 -20.12 10.02
CA ILE A 219 1.31 -21.08 9.09
C ILE A 219 1.09 -22.41 9.80
N LYS A 220 2.11 -22.91 10.51
CA LYS A 220 2.03 -24.16 11.27
C LYS A 220 0.94 -24.10 12.34
N GLU A 221 0.89 -23.03 13.13
CA GLU A 221 -0.14 -22.82 14.12
C GLU A 221 -1.54 -22.83 13.49
N LEU A 222 -1.75 -22.11 12.40
CA LEU A 222 -3.06 -22.02 11.75
C LEU A 222 -3.49 -23.34 11.11
N LYS A 223 -2.59 -24.07 10.45
CA LYS A 223 -2.95 -25.33 9.77
C LYS A 223 -3.02 -26.53 10.72
N GLU A 224 -2.11 -26.64 11.70
CA GLU A 224 -1.99 -27.84 12.55
C GLU A 224 -2.72 -27.71 13.90
N VAL A 225 -2.81 -26.51 14.48
CA VAL A 225 -3.42 -26.31 15.81
C VAL A 225 -4.83 -25.72 15.68
N GLN A 226 -4.97 -24.67 14.86
CA GLN A 226 -6.27 -24.03 14.66
C GLN A 226 -7.11 -24.74 13.59
N GLU A 227 -6.53 -25.69 12.85
CA GLU A 227 -7.20 -26.47 11.81
C GLU A 227 -7.95 -25.58 10.80
N VAL A 228 -7.27 -24.55 10.30
CA VAL A 228 -7.78 -23.65 9.24
C VAL A 228 -7.88 -24.41 7.92
N ASP A 229 -9.07 -24.37 7.33
CA ASP A 229 -9.38 -24.97 6.03
C ASP A 229 -8.64 -24.24 4.91
N ILE A 230 -8.85 -22.92 4.83
CA ILE A 230 -8.29 -22.07 3.76
C ILE A 230 -7.47 -20.94 4.39
N LEU A 231 -6.22 -20.82 3.98
CA LEU A 231 -5.26 -19.86 4.53
C LEU A 231 -4.87 -18.79 3.50
N PHE A 232 -5.04 -17.54 3.90
CA PHE A 232 -4.68 -16.36 3.13
C PHE A 232 -3.50 -15.63 3.77
N LEU A 233 -2.61 -15.10 2.92
CA LEU A 233 -1.74 -14.00 3.29
C LEU A 233 -2.32 -12.70 2.74
N VAL A 234 -2.50 -11.67 3.58
CA VAL A 234 -2.89 -10.31 3.16
C VAL A 234 -1.65 -9.44 3.28
N THR A 235 -1.09 -9.02 2.16
CA THR A 235 0.28 -8.47 2.14
C THR A 235 0.35 -7.12 1.45
N HIS A 236 1.05 -6.18 2.06
CA HIS A 236 1.33 -4.87 1.50
C HIS A 236 2.83 -4.78 1.16
N LEU A 237 3.29 -5.64 0.24
CA LEU A 237 4.70 -5.86 -0.11
C LEU A 237 5.04 -5.47 -1.56
N GLY A 238 4.02 -5.31 -2.40
CA GLY A 238 4.15 -5.16 -3.84
C GLY A 238 4.22 -6.49 -4.58
N ILE A 239 3.60 -6.50 -5.76
CA ILE A 239 3.31 -7.72 -6.54
C ILE A 239 4.53 -8.57 -6.88
N SER A 240 5.70 -7.96 -7.09
CA SER A 240 6.91 -8.69 -7.44
C SER A 240 7.37 -9.58 -6.29
N LYS A 241 7.38 -9.02 -5.06
CA LYS A 241 7.75 -9.76 -3.85
C LYS A 241 6.68 -10.81 -3.51
N GLN A 242 5.42 -10.52 -3.79
CA GLN A 242 4.30 -11.46 -3.57
C GLN A 242 4.36 -12.67 -4.50
N ILE A 243 4.62 -12.48 -5.79
CA ILE A 243 4.82 -13.57 -6.75
C ILE A 243 6.01 -14.43 -6.34
N TYR A 244 7.13 -13.80 -5.95
CA TYR A 244 8.28 -14.51 -5.43
C TYR A 244 7.93 -15.34 -4.19
N LEU A 245 7.26 -14.73 -3.20
CA LEU A 245 6.81 -15.38 -1.98
C LEU A 245 5.88 -16.56 -2.28
N ALA A 246 4.99 -16.43 -3.27
CA ALA A 246 4.07 -17.48 -3.70
C ALA A 246 4.75 -18.73 -4.27
N ASP A 247 6.03 -18.63 -4.64
CA ASP A 247 6.87 -19.73 -5.12
C ASP A 247 7.78 -20.35 -4.03
N GLN A 248 7.81 -19.75 -2.84
CA GLN A 248 8.68 -20.15 -1.74
C GLN A 248 8.09 -21.30 -0.91
N GLU A 249 8.92 -22.27 -0.51
CA GLU A 249 8.46 -23.43 0.28
C GLU A 249 7.96 -23.03 1.66
N GLU A 250 8.45 -21.90 2.17
CA GLU A 250 8.07 -21.24 3.41
C GLU A 250 6.59 -20.77 3.44
N ILE A 251 5.83 -20.86 2.34
CA ILE A 251 4.38 -20.63 2.37
C ILE A 251 3.54 -21.89 2.13
N LYS A 252 4.14 -23.08 2.12
CA LYS A 252 3.40 -24.31 1.88
C LYS A 252 2.22 -24.44 2.86
N GLY A 253 1.01 -24.55 2.30
CA GLY A 253 -0.25 -24.59 3.07
C GLY A 253 -1.07 -23.30 3.01
N VAL A 254 -0.53 -22.23 2.43
CA VAL A 254 -1.26 -21.02 2.02
C VAL A 254 -1.93 -21.26 0.67
N ASP A 255 -3.19 -20.86 0.54
CA ASP A 255 -3.98 -21.02 -0.70
C ASP A 255 -3.90 -19.76 -1.59
N PHE A 256 -3.94 -18.56 -0.97
CA PHE A 256 -3.94 -17.28 -1.67
C PHE A 256 -3.07 -16.22 -0.99
N ILE A 257 -2.49 -15.34 -1.80
CA ILE A 257 -1.93 -14.06 -1.40
C ILE A 257 -2.84 -12.96 -1.94
N LEU A 258 -3.49 -12.23 -1.03
CA LEU A 258 -4.20 -10.98 -1.30
C LEU A 258 -3.17 -9.85 -1.26
N GLY A 259 -2.65 -9.53 -2.44
CA GLY A 259 -1.59 -8.56 -2.67
C GLY A 259 -2.10 -7.12 -2.84
N ASN A 260 -1.26 -6.16 -2.45
CA ASN A 260 -1.47 -4.70 -2.45
C ASN A 260 -0.11 -3.97 -2.67
N ASP A 261 -0.10 -2.62 -2.68
CA ASP A 261 1.02 -1.64 -2.83
C ASP A 261 1.33 -1.20 -4.28
N THR A 262 1.28 -2.12 -5.24
CA THR A 262 1.76 -1.84 -6.61
C THR A 262 0.69 -1.34 -7.57
N HIS A 263 -0.58 -1.36 -7.13
CA HIS A 263 -1.77 -0.94 -7.86
C HIS A 263 -2.03 -1.76 -9.14
N GLU A 264 -1.52 -3.00 -9.21
CA GLU A 264 -1.78 -3.88 -10.36
C GLU A 264 -3.24 -4.32 -10.39
N ARG A 265 -3.81 -4.41 -11.59
CA ARG A 265 -5.22 -4.74 -11.81
C ARG A 265 -5.34 -6.19 -12.24
N ILE A 266 -5.04 -7.11 -11.32
CA ILE A 266 -5.07 -8.54 -11.61
C ILE A 266 -6.51 -8.95 -11.90
N ARG A 267 -6.82 -9.30 -13.16
CA ARG A 267 -8.17 -9.76 -13.55
C ARG A 267 -8.32 -11.27 -13.56
N GLN A 268 -7.20 -12.01 -13.44
CA GLN A 268 -7.15 -13.45 -13.30
C GLN A 268 -6.08 -13.80 -12.27
N PRO A 269 -6.37 -14.62 -11.24
CA PRO A 269 -5.40 -14.98 -10.22
C PRO A 269 -4.13 -15.57 -10.83
N LEU A 270 -2.98 -15.04 -10.41
CA LEU A 270 -1.69 -15.51 -10.87
C LEU A 270 -1.33 -16.80 -10.15
N LYS A 271 -1.43 -17.93 -10.87
CA LYS A 271 -1.11 -19.26 -10.30
C LYS A 271 0.39 -19.44 -10.15
N ARG A 272 0.85 -19.64 -8.92
CA ARG A 272 2.26 -19.87 -8.57
C ARG A 272 2.43 -21.27 -7.96
N LYS A 273 3.65 -21.61 -7.55
CA LYS A 273 3.99 -22.98 -7.11
C LYS A 273 3.20 -23.43 -5.88
N TYR A 274 2.96 -22.56 -4.90
CA TYR A 274 2.28 -22.93 -3.66
C TYR A 274 0.95 -22.19 -3.45
N ALA A 275 0.83 -20.94 -3.89
CA ALA A 275 -0.37 -20.12 -3.73
C ALA A 275 -0.75 -19.38 -5.02
N GLN A 276 -1.94 -18.79 -5.04
CA GLN A 276 -2.35 -17.86 -6.09
C GLN A 276 -2.26 -16.41 -5.62
N VAL A 277 -1.89 -15.48 -6.49
CA VAL A 277 -1.76 -14.06 -6.14
C VAL A 277 -2.82 -13.22 -6.86
N VAL A 278 -3.47 -12.32 -6.14
CA VAL A 278 -4.42 -11.33 -6.66
C VAL A 278 -4.09 -9.94 -6.12
N GLU A 279 -4.43 -8.89 -6.86
CA GLU A 279 -4.29 -7.49 -6.43
C GLU A 279 -5.40 -6.68 -7.12
N PRO A 280 -6.16 -5.86 -6.37
CA PRO A 280 -7.39 -5.25 -6.89
C PRO A 280 -7.15 -3.92 -7.62
N GLY A 281 -5.92 -3.41 -7.72
CA GLY A 281 -5.69 -2.03 -8.14
C GLY A 281 -5.84 -1.05 -6.97
N ALA A 282 -6.34 0.16 -7.21
CA ALA A 282 -6.27 1.27 -6.25
C ALA A 282 -7.45 2.25 -6.35
N PHE A 283 -7.38 3.30 -5.52
CA PHE A 283 -8.20 4.53 -5.56
C PHE A 283 -9.69 4.31 -5.31
N ALA A 284 -10.06 3.23 -4.64
CA ALA A 284 -11.44 2.79 -4.52
C ALA A 284 -12.11 2.52 -5.90
N SER A 285 -11.35 2.48 -7.00
CA SER A 285 -11.89 2.28 -8.35
C SER A 285 -12.26 0.83 -8.66
N PHE A 286 -11.83 -0.10 -7.81
CA PHE A 286 -11.97 -1.53 -8.04
C PHE A 286 -12.25 -2.30 -6.74
N VAL A 287 -12.99 -3.40 -6.86
CA VAL A 287 -13.18 -4.40 -5.80
C VAL A 287 -12.81 -5.78 -6.36
N GLY A 288 -11.81 -6.42 -5.78
CA GLY A 288 -11.51 -7.82 -6.09
C GLY A 288 -12.54 -8.73 -5.44
N ARG A 289 -13.17 -9.62 -6.21
CA ARG A 289 -14.12 -10.64 -5.74
C ARG A 289 -13.58 -12.02 -6.03
N LEU A 290 -13.35 -12.80 -4.98
CA LEU A 290 -12.95 -14.20 -5.07
C LEU A 290 -14.06 -15.08 -4.48
N ASP A 291 -14.77 -15.80 -5.34
CA ASP A 291 -15.77 -16.81 -4.94
C ASP A 291 -15.09 -18.19 -4.92
N LEU A 292 -15.18 -18.88 -3.79
CA LEU A 292 -14.61 -20.19 -3.52
C LEU A 292 -15.73 -21.17 -3.18
N ASP A 293 -15.85 -22.23 -3.98
CA ASP A 293 -16.72 -23.35 -3.64
C ASP A 293 -15.91 -24.35 -2.81
N VAL A 294 -16.39 -24.61 -1.60
CA VAL A 294 -15.67 -25.39 -0.60
C VAL A 294 -16.47 -26.64 -0.25
N LYS A 295 -15.80 -27.79 -0.25
CA LYS A 295 -16.37 -29.07 0.21
C LYS A 295 -15.39 -29.75 1.16
N ASN A 296 -15.85 -30.10 2.36
CA ASN A 296 -15.02 -30.74 3.39
C ASN A 296 -13.71 -29.98 3.65
N GLY A 297 -13.79 -28.65 3.80
CA GLY A 297 -12.62 -27.80 4.07
C GLY A 297 -11.67 -27.61 2.88
N LYS A 298 -12.02 -28.07 1.67
CA LYS A 298 -11.17 -27.96 0.48
C LYS A 298 -11.88 -27.19 -0.63
N ILE A 299 -11.13 -26.31 -1.30
CA ILE A 299 -11.59 -25.61 -2.49
C ILE A 299 -11.76 -26.62 -3.64
N VAL A 300 -12.96 -26.70 -4.21
CA VAL A 300 -13.29 -27.57 -5.35
C VAL A 300 -13.45 -26.79 -6.66
N SER A 301 -13.85 -25.52 -6.57
CA SER A 301 -13.86 -24.56 -7.68
C SER A 301 -13.68 -23.14 -7.16
N GLN A 302 -13.26 -22.25 -8.06
CA GLN A 302 -13.09 -20.84 -7.75
C GLN A 302 -13.47 -19.98 -8.96
N ARG A 303 -13.89 -18.75 -8.69
CA ARG A 303 -14.06 -17.69 -9.68
C ARG A 303 -13.49 -16.40 -9.10
N TYR A 304 -12.77 -15.66 -9.93
CA TYR A 304 -12.30 -14.33 -9.58
C TYR A 304 -12.84 -13.31 -10.57
N GLU A 305 -13.21 -12.15 -10.07
CA GLU A 305 -13.63 -10.98 -10.84
C GLU A 305 -13.02 -9.73 -10.23
N LEU A 306 -12.44 -8.88 -11.07
CA LEU A 306 -12.09 -7.52 -10.69
C LEU A 306 -13.23 -6.59 -11.11
N ILE A 307 -14.03 -6.16 -10.13
CA ILE A 307 -15.21 -5.35 -10.35
C ILE A 307 -14.78 -3.87 -10.44
N ASP A 308 -15.00 -3.25 -11.60
CA ASP A 308 -14.86 -1.81 -11.75
C ASP A 308 -15.99 -1.11 -10.97
N VAL A 309 -15.64 -0.21 -10.04
CA VAL A 309 -16.60 0.57 -9.25
C VAL A 309 -17.14 1.69 -10.12
N ASP A 310 -18.12 1.37 -10.96
CA ASP A 310 -18.77 2.29 -11.90
C ASP A 310 -20.00 2.96 -11.23
N PRO A 311 -19.96 4.28 -10.94
CA PRO A 311 -21.08 4.99 -10.32
C PRO A 311 -22.40 4.90 -11.08
N ALA A 312 -22.37 4.68 -12.40
CA ALA A 312 -23.56 4.50 -13.21
C ALA A 312 -24.23 3.13 -12.99
N LYS A 313 -23.47 2.12 -12.56
CA LYS A 313 -23.97 0.75 -12.29
C LYS A 313 -24.28 0.53 -10.82
N PHE A 314 -23.47 1.11 -9.94
CA PHE A 314 -23.58 0.96 -8.49
C PHE A 314 -23.91 2.32 -7.89
N PRO A 315 -25.17 2.65 -7.58
CA PRO A 315 -25.49 3.93 -6.94
C PRO A 315 -24.83 4.03 -5.56
N ALA A 316 -24.52 5.24 -5.10
CA ALA A 316 -23.91 5.45 -3.79
C ALA A 316 -24.83 4.94 -2.65
N ASP A 317 -24.27 4.18 -1.71
CA ASP A 317 -24.98 3.83 -0.48
C ASP A 317 -25.30 5.10 0.33
N PRO A 318 -26.57 5.37 0.65
CA PRO A 318 -26.97 6.65 1.24
C PRO A 318 -26.44 6.84 2.68
N ALA A 319 -26.22 5.76 3.43
CA ALA A 319 -25.72 5.86 4.79
C ALA A 319 -24.22 6.21 4.80
N VAL A 320 -23.43 5.54 3.96
CA VAL A 320 -22.01 5.84 3.81
C VAL A 320 -21.80 7.21 3.16
N GLN A 321 -22.56 7.55 2.12
CA GLN A 321 -22.45 8.86 1.46
C GLN A 321 -22.70 10.01 2.44
N LYS A 322 -23.72 9.89 3.30
CA LYS A 322 -24.00 10.89 4.34
C LYS A 322 -22.81 11.08 5.30
N VAL A 323 -22.11 10.01 5.65
CA VAL A 323 -20.91 10.09 6.50
C VAL A 323 -19.76 10.76 5.74
N VAL A 324 -19.53 10.38 4.48
CA VAL A 324 -18.52 11.01 3.62
C VAL A 324 -18.77 12.51 3.49
N ASP A 325 -19.98 12.92 3.16
CA ASP A 325 -20.36 14.33 3.02
C ASP A 325 -20.10 15.12 4.31
N ALA A 326 -20.49 14.55 5.45
CA ALA A 326 -20.28 15.18 6.76
C ALA A 326 -18.78 15.34 7.09
N GLN A 327 -17.95 14.35 6.76
CA GLN A 327 -16.50 14.42 7.00
C GLN A 327 -15.78 15.37 6.02
N MET A 328 -16.28 15.50 4.79
CA MET A 328 -15.72 16.37 3.75
C MET A 328 -16.12 17.84 3.93
N ALA A 329 -17.31 18.11 4.47
CA ALA A 329 -17.89 19.46 4.56
C ALA A 329 -16.97 20.52 5.20
N PRO A 330 -16.25 20.26 6.31
CA PRO A 330 -15.38 21.26 6.94
C PRO A 330 -14.22 21.74 6.04
N TYR A 331 -13.84 20.94 5.05
CA TYR A 331 -12.68 21.17 4.20
C TYR A 331 -13.05 21.63 2.79
N LYS A 332 -14.33 21.51 2.41
CA LYS A 332 -14.80 21.68 1.04
C LYS A 332 -14.39 23.00 0.40
N GLN A 333 -14.59 24.13 1.08
CA GLN A 333 -14.22 25.44 0.56
C GLN A 333 -12.72 25.54 0.24
N LYS A 334 -11.86 24.95 1.07
CA LYS A 334 -10.41 24.96 0.84
C LYS A 334 -10.04 24.02 -0.31
N MET A 335 -10.62 22.83 -0.36
CA MET A 335 -10.35 21.81 -1.38
C MET A 335 -10.77 22.28 -2.79
N ASP A 336 -11.92 22.94 -2.92
CA ASP A 336 -12.47 23.37 -4.21
C ASP A 336 -11.80 24.62 -4.79
N ARG A 337 -10.85 25.23 -4.07
CA ARG A 337 -10.14 26.44 -4.55
C ARG A 337 -9.36 26.12 -5.82
N VAL A 338 -9.74 26.76 -6.92
CA VAL A 338 -9.06 26.64 -8.23
C VAL A 338 -7.71 27.38 -8.19
N LEU A 339 -6.68 26.73 -8.71
CA LEU A 339 -5.28 27.22 -8.74
C LEU A 339 -4.79 27.50 -10.17
N GLY A 340 -5.44 26.89 -11.16
CA GLY A 340 -5.14 27.00 -12.58
C GLY A 340 -5.99 26.00 -13.35
N TYR A 341 -5.65 25.79 -14.61
CA TYR A 341 -6.36 24.88 -15.51
C TYR A 341 -5.38 23.99 -16.26
N THR A 342 -5.88 22.88 -16.79
CA THR A 342 -5.14 22.03 -17.74
C THR A 342 -5.95 21.83 -19.02
N SER A 343 -5.27 21.82 -20.16
CA SER A 343 -5.85 21.57 -21.50
C SER A 343 -5.55 20.16 -22.05
N THR A 344 -4.66 19.43 -21.38
CA THR A 344 -4.41 18.00 -21.60
C THR A 344 -4.57 17.25 -20.29
N PRO A 345 -4.84 15.93 -20.27
CA PRO A 345 -4.93 15.19 -19.02
C PRO A 345 -3.56 15.02 -18.33
N PRO A 346 -3.31 15.59 -17.14
CA PRO A 346 -2.27 15.07 -16.25
C PRO A 346 -2.73 13.73 -15.65
N TYR A 347 -1.88 12.72 -15.76
CA TYR A 347 -2.06 11.41 -15.14
C TYR A 347 -0.71 10.79 -14.76
N ARG A 348 -0.73 9.73 -13.94
CA ARG A 348 0.45 9.01 -13.44
C ARG A 348 0.21 7.48 -13.48
N TYR A 349 0.45 6.85 -14.63
CA TYR A 349 0.24 5.39 -14.84
C TYR A 349 1.38 4.71 -15.59
N LEU A 350 2.42 5.46 -15.95
CA LEU A 350 3.54 4.95 -16.74
C LEU A 350 4.75 4.74 -15.84
N VAL A 351 5.40 3.59 -15.96
CA VAL A 351 6.57 3.25 -15.13
C VAL A 351 7.73 4.22 -15.40
N VAL A 352 7.90 4.69 -16.65
CA VAL A 352 9.09 5.43 -17.07
C VAL A 352 8.94 6.95 -17.00
N GLU A 353 7.91 7.52 -17.62
CA GLU A 353 7.74 8.97 -17.75
C GLU A 353 6.25 9.33 -17.73
N ASN A 354 5.84 10.36 -16.98
CA ASN A 354 4.44 10.77 -16.89
C ASN A 354 4.27 12.26 -17.14
N PRO A 355 3.17 12.67 -17.81
CA PRO A 355 2.92 14.09 -18.10
C PRO A 355 2.76 14.92 -16.80
N MET A 356 2.08 14.37 -15.79
CA MET A 356 1.89 15.02 -14.49
C MET A 356 3.22 15.30 -13.80
N ASP A 357 4.13 14.32 -13.79
CA ASP A 357 5.43 14.43 -13.13
C ASP A 357 6.40 15.35 -13.88
N ASN A 358 6.30 15.40 -15.21
CA ASN A 358 7.05 16.35 -16.03
C ASN A 358 6.69 17.80 -15.63
N MET A 359 5.40 18.12 -15.50
CA MET A 359 4.97 19.43 -15.02
C MET A 359 5.48 19.74 -13.60
N ILE A 360 5.36 18.80 -12.67
CA ILE A 360 5.82 18.98 -11.28
C ILE A 360 7.32 19.30 -11.24
N THR A 361 8.12 18.53 -11.97
CA THR A 361 9.57 18.72 -12.00
C THR A 361 9.98 19.97 -12.78
N ASP A 362 9.25 20.35 -13.82
CA ASP A 362 9.45 21.61 -14.55
C ASP A 362 9.17 22.82 -13.65
N ALA A 363 8.07 22.80 -12.88
CA ALA A 363 7.74 23.82 -11.89
C ALA A 363 8.82 23.94 -10.81
N LEU A 364 9.28 22.80 -10.28
CA LEU A 364 10.37 22.75 -9.31
C LEU A 364 11.68 23.32 -9.84
N ARG A 365 12.03 22.97 -11.08
CA ARG A 365 13.24 23.48 -11.74
C ARG A 365 13.15 24.98 -12.00
N GLU A 366 12.02 25.46 -12.50
CA GLU A 366 11.80 26.89 -12.78
C GLU A 366 11.93 27.73 -11.51
N ARG A 367 11.31 27.29 -10.41
CA ARG A 367 11.34 28.03 -9.15
C ARG A 367 12.70 28.03 -8.47
N THR A 368 13.44 26.93 -8.57
CA THR A 368 14.75 26.79 -7.89
C THR A 368 15.92 27.30 -8.73
N GLY A 369 15.79 27.31 -10.05
CA GLY A 369 16.91 27.58 -10.96
C GLY A 369 17.97 26.47 -10.99
N ALA A 370 17.67 25.29 -10.43
CA ALA A 370 18.59 24.16 -10.42
C ALA A 370 18.84 23.62 -11.84
N ASP A 371 20.00 22.99 -12.05
CA ASP A 371 20.28 22.31 -13.32
C ASP A 371 19.28 21.17 -13.54
N ILE A 372 19.01 20.39 -12.48
CA ILE A 372 18.13 19.23 -12.48
C ILE A 372 17.13 19.36 -11.33
N ALA A 373 15.84 19.12 -11.58
CA ALA A 373 14.84 18.97 -10.54
C ALA A 373 14.30 17.54 -10.53
N ILE A 374 14.02 17.01 -9.36
CA ILE A 374 13.68 15.61 -9.12
C ILE A 374 12.35 15.51 -8.36
N SER A 375 11.55 14.50 -8.71
CA SER A 375 10.47 13.98 -7.88
C SER A 375 10.53 12.45 -7.82
N ASN A 376 9.99 11.85 -6.75
CA ASN A 376 9.85 10.39 -6.69
C ASN A 376 8.86 9.90 -7.75
N GLY A 377 9.11 8.71 -8.31
CA GLY A 377 8.17 8.02 -9.18
C GLY A 377 7.03 7.40 -8.38
N PHE A 378 6.10 8.21 -7.88
CA PHE A 378 4.95 7.72 -7.13
C PHE A 378 3.97 6.92 -8.02
N ARG A 379 3.05 6.16 -7.40
CA ARG A 379 1.97 5.43 -8.10
C ARG A 379 0.57 6.01 -7.85
N PHE A 380 0.42 6.86 -6.84
CA PHE A 380 -0.84 7.52 -6.51
C PHE A 380 -1.04 8.79 -7.33
N SER A 381 -2.29 9.16 -7.56
CA SER A 381 -2.82 10.42 -8.08
C SER A 381 -3.85 10.12 -9.16
N THR A 382 -5.07 10.61 -8.96
CA THR A 382 -6.16 10.44 -9.91
C THR A 382 -5.98 11.41 -11.11
N PRO A 383 -6.30 10.99 -12.33
CA PRO A 383 -6.30 11.84 -13.51
C PRO A 383 -7.19 13.09 -13.36
N ILE A 384 -6.76 14.20 -14.01
CA ILE A 384 -7.60 15.38 -14.21
C ILE A 384 -7.87 15.49 -15.70
N VAL A 385 -9.12 15.33 -16.13
CA VAL A 385 -9.44 15.19 -17.56
C VAL A 385 -10.22 16.42 -18.03
N PRO A 386 -9.73 17.17 -19.04
CA PRO A 386 -10.48 18.25 -19.67
C PRO A 386 -11.86 17.78 -20.14
N GLY A 387 -12.89 18.54 -19.78
CA GLY A 387 -14.26 18.30 -20.25
C GLY A 387 -14.51 18.91 -21.63
N ALA A 388 -15.79 19.03 -22.00
CA ALA A 388 -16.21 19.58 -23.29
C ALA A 388 -15.75 21.03 -23.56
N SER A 389 -15.41 21.80 -22.51
CA SER A 389 -14.84 23.15 -22.62
C SER A 389 -13.38 23.17 -23.13
N GLY A 390 -12.73 22.02 -23.25
CA GLY A 390 -11.32 21.90 -23.64
C GLY A 390 -10.34 22.14 -22.48
N THR A 391 -10.82 22.42 -21.28
CA THR A 391 -9.99 22.56 -20.07
C THR A 391 -10.64 21.95 -18.84
N ALA A 392 -9.84 21.53 -17.86
CA ALA A 392 -10.30 21.17 -16.52
C ALA A 392 -9.61 22.04 -15.45
N PRO A 393 -10.29 22.42 -14.36
CA PRO A 393 -9.66 23.13 -13.25
C PRO A 393 -8.70 22.20 -12.52
N ILE A 394 -7.55 22.76 -12.10
CA ILE A 394 -6.68 22.16 -11.10
C ILE A 394 -6.98 22.87 -9.77
N THR A 395 -7.39 22.11 -8.77
CA THR A 395 -7.83 22.60 -7.47
C THR A 395 -6.76 22.38 -6.40
N TYR A 396 -6.99 22.95 -5.22
CA TYR A 396 -6.19 22.66 -4.03
C TYR A 396 -6.25 21.18 -3.64
N SER A 397 -7.38 20.50 -3.90
CA SER A 397 -7.48 19.06 -3.70
C SER A 397 -6.46 18.29 -4.54
N ASP A 398 -6.32 18.70 -5.80
CA ASP A 398 -5.42 18.04 -6.76
C ASP A 398 -3.95 18.16 -6.37
N LEU A 399 -3.54 19.24 -5.67
CA LEU A 399 -2.17 19.33 -5.14
C LEU A 399 -1.84 18.18 -4.19
N TRP A 400 -2.78 17.80 -3.32
CA TRP A 400 -2.60 16.71 -2.37
C TRP A 400 -2.71 15.33 -3.02
N ASN A 401 -3.43 15.21 -4.14
CA ASN A 401 -3.43 14.00 -4.96
C ASN A 401 -2.05 13.82 -5.65
N MET A 402 -1.52 14.91 -6.23
CA MET A 402 -0.24 14.90 -6.94
C MET A 402 0.98 14.72 -6.01
N LEU A 403 0.96 15.44 -4.88
CA LEU A 403 2.05 15.59 -3.92
C LEU A 403 1.50 15.52 -2.48
N PRO A 404 1.18 14.33 -1.96
CA PRO A 404 0.58 14.14 -0.63
C PRO A 404 1.55 14.45 0.52
N VAL A 405 2.83 14.64 0.21
CA VAL A 405 3.90 15.00 1.14
C VAL A 405 4.31 16.44 0.84
N ASN A 406 3.74 17.41 1.56
CA ASN A 406 4.04 18.83 1.37
C ASN A 406 5.28 19.27 2.16
N GLU A 407 6.45 18.73 1.80
CA GLU A 407 7.72 19.03 2.44
C GLU A 407 8.39 20.28 1.85
N ASN A 408 9.30 20.89 2.62
CA ASN A 408 10.15 21.95 2.12
C ASN A 408 11.01 21.47 0.94
N VAL A 409 11.22 22.34 -0.04
CA VAL A 409 12.17 22.07 -1.12
C VAL A 409 13.58 22.05 -0.55
N LYS A 410 14.41 21.13 -1.02
CA LYS A 410 15.83 21.03 -0.71
C LYS A 410 16.64 21.09 -2.00
N THR A 411 17.71 21.88 -2.00
CA THR A 411 18.69 21.92 -3.08
C THR A 411 20.04 21.41 -2.57
N ALA A 412 20.82 20.78 -3.44
CA ALA A 412 22.20 20.41 -3.15
C ALA A 412 22.97 20.28 -4.47
N LYS A 413 24.28 20.01 -4.40
CA LYS A 413 25.12 19.75 -5.56
C LYS A 413 25.62 18.32 -5.56
N ALA A 414 25.76 17.73 -6.75
CA ALA A 414 26.38 16.42 -6.94
C ALA A 414 27.24 16.43 -8.20
N THR A 415 28.29 15.63 -8.23
CA THR A 415 29.08 15.44 -9.44
C THR A 415 28.30 14.64 -10.48
N GLY A 416 28.64 14.77 -11.76
CA GLY A 416 28.02 13.93 -12.79
C GLY A 416 28.19 12.43 -12.51
N LYS A 417 29.33 12.02 -11.94
CA LYS A 417 29.52 10.63 -11.51
C LYS A 417 28.52 10.21 -10.44
N GLN A 418 28.29 11.04 -9.41
CA GLN A 418 27.29 10.74 -8.37
C GLN A 418 25.88 10.61 -8.95
N ILE A 419 25.52 11.48 -9.90
CA ILE A 419 24.23 11.43 -10.58
C ILE A 419 24.09 10.14 -11.38
N GLN A 420 25.10 9.76 -12.16
CA GLN A 420 25.10 8.52 -12.94
C GLN A 420 24.97 7.28 -12.04
N ASP A 421 25.81 7.16 -11.01
CA ASP A 421 25.78 6.03 -10.08
C ASP A 421 24.43 5.93 -9.35
N TRP A 422 23.85 7.08 -9.00
CA TRP A 422 22.54 7.14 -8.36
C TRP A 422 21.42 6.72 -9.31
N MET A 423 21.42 7.18 -10.57
CA MET A 423 20.44 6.74 -11.58
C MET A 423 20.54 5.25 -11.86
N GLU A 424 21.75 4.67 -11.90
CA GLU A 424 21.94 3.21 -11.98
C GLU A 424 21.25 2.48 -10.83
N GLN A 425 21.41 2.97 -9.60
CA GLN A 425 20.79 2.37 -8.43
C GLN A 425 19.26 2.55 -8.43
N GLU A 426 18.74 3.73 -8.78
CA GLU A 426 17.28 3.96 -8.85
C GLU A 426 16.65 3.12 -9.97
N LEU A 427 17.29 2.97 -11.13
CA LEU A 427 16.83 2.05 -12.18
C LEU A 427 16.87 0.59 -11.74
N HIS A 428 17.89 0.20 -10.96
CA HIS A 428 17.94 -1.14 -10.37
C HIS A 428 16.81 -1.36 -9.36
N ASN A 429 16.48 -0.38 -8.52
CA ASN A 429 15.34 -0.47 -7.59
C ASN A 429 14.01 -0.75 -8.33
N VAL A 430 13.84 -0.19 -9.53
CA VAL A 430 12.60 -0.32 -10.34
C VAL A 430 12.56 -1.63 -11.13
N PHE A 431 13.70 -2.05 -11.68
CA PHE A 431 13.79 -3.09 -12.72
C PHE A 431 14.75 -4.22 -12.36
N ALA A 432 15.08 -4.42 -11.08
CA ALA A 432 15.87 -5.56 -10.64
C ALA A 432 15.25 -6.87 -11.12
N GLU A 433 16.11 -7.78 -11.57
CA GLU A 433 15.72 -9.14 -11.96
C GLU A 433 15.23 -9.92 -10.75
N LYS A 434 15.95 -9.80 -9.63
CA LYS A 434 15.55 -10.40 -8.36
C LYS A 434 14.42 -9.60 -7.72
N PRO A 435 13.25 -10.21 -7.46
CA PRO A 435 12.10 -9.49 -6.92
C PRO A 435 12.34 -8.83 -5.56
N LEU A 436 13.17 -9.44 -4.70
CA LEU A 436 13.51 -8.90 -3.38
C LEU A 436 14.45 -7.69 -3.42
N GLU A 437 15.14 -7.46 -4.55
CA GLU A 437 15.98 -6.26 -4.74
C GLU A 437 15.18 -5.08 -5.29
N ARG A 438 13.90 -5.28 -5.63
CA ARG A 438 13.01 -4.19 -6.05
C ARG A 438 12.56 -3.38 -4.86
N PHE A 439 12.66 -2.08 -5.01
CA PHE A 439 12.49 -1.13 -3.93
C PHE A 439 11.74 0.11 -4.40
N GLY A 440 10.75 0.54 -3.61
CA GLY A 440 10.07 1.81 -3.83
C GLY A 440 9.12 1.82 -5.04
N GLY A 441 9.15 2.94 -5.76
CA GLY A 441 8.16 3.30 -6.76
C GLY A 441 8.54 2.92 -8.20
N TRP A 442 8.15 3.81 -9.10
CA TRP A 442 8.54 3.85 -10.50
C TRP A 442 9.82 4.66 -10.71
N VAL A 443 10.25 4.78 -11.98
CA VAL A 443 11.44 5.54 -12.35
C VAL A 443 11.39 6.95 -11.76
N LEU A 444 12.51 7.40 -11.23
CA LEU A 444 12.65 8.75 -10.70
C LEU A 444 12.28 9.79 -11.77
N ARG A 445 11.52 10.81 -11.38
CA ARG A 445 11.01 11.85 -12.28
C ARG A 445 11.97 13.02 -12.28
N PHE A 446 12.18 13.63 -13.43
CA PHE A 446 13.13 14.73 -13.51
C PHE A 446 12.81 15.77 -14.58
N SER A 447 13.39 16.95 -14.40
CA SER A 447 13.47 18.03 -15.39
C SER A 447 14.91 18.51 -15.49
N GLY A 448 15.29 19.05 -16.65
CA GLY A 448 16.64 19.59 -16.90
C GLY A 448 17.65 18.58 -17.45
N MET A 449 17.27 17.30 -17.52
CA MET A 449 18.07 16.26 -18.15
C MET A 449 17.21 15.33 -19.02
N LYS A 450 17.88 14.60 -19.92
CA LYS A 450 17.34 13.45 -20.64
C LYS A 450 18.16 12.21 -20.31
N MET A 451 17.50 11.06 -20.17
CA MET A 451 18.14 9.78 -19.89
C MET A 451 17.59 8.68 -20.79
N THR A 452 18.50 7.92 -21.40
CA THR A 452 18.18 6.64 -22.05
C THR A 452 18.79 5.50 -21.25
N PHE A 453 18.07 4.39 -21.11
CA PHE A 453 18.54 3.23 -20.34
C PHE A 453 18.05 1.91 -20.92
N ASN A 454 18.73 0.82 -20.55
CA ASN A 454 18.30 -0.55 -20.79
C ASN A 454 17.75 -1.13 -19.47
N ALA A 455 16.45 -1.37 -19.39
CA ALA A 455 15.74 -1.87 -18.22
C ALA A 455 16.04 -3.35 -17.92
N ASN A 456 16.50 -4.13 -18.88
CA ASN A 456 16.85 -5.53 -18.69
C ASN A 456 18.37 -5.74 -18.54
N ALA A 457 19.16 -4.66 -18.58
CA ALA A 457 20.61 -4.74 -18.37
C ALA A 457 20.97 -5.10 -16.91
N PRO A 458 22.14 -5.74 -16.69
CA PRO A 458 22.66 -6.01 -15.35
C PRO A 458 22.77 -4.74 -14.50
N LYS A 459 22.75 -4.91 -13.17
CA LYS A 459 22.98 -3.81 -12.21
C LYS A 459 24.26 -3.05 -12.54
N GLY A 460 24.17 -1.72 -12.62
CA GLY A 460 25.30 -0.84 -12.92
C GLY A 460 25.63 -0.69 -14.42
N GLN A 461 24.79 -1.24 -15.31
CA GLN A 461 24.95 -1.15 -16.77
C GLN A 461 23.64 -0.69 -17.46
N ARG A 462 22.72 -0.09 -16.71
CA ARG A 462 21.38 0.28 -17.20
C ARG A 462 21.42 1.61 -17.91
N VAL A 463 22.07 2.62 -17.34
CA VAL A 463 22.17 3.97 -17.91
C VAL A 463 23.02 3.91 -19.18
N GLN A 464 22.44 4.30 -20.31
CA GLN A 464 23.14 4.35 -21.60
C GLN A 464 23.60 5.77 -21.93
N SER A 465 22.77 6.78 -21.61
CA SER A 465 23.16 8.18 -21.76
C SER A 465 22.41 9.06 -20.78
N ILE A 466 23.08 10.11 -20.30
CA ILE A 466 22.45 11.24 -19.60
C ILE A 466 22.94 12.52 -20.28
N ILE A 467 22.00 13.39 -20.64
CA ILE A 467 22.26 14.70 -21.24
C ILE A 467 21.68 15.76 -20.32
N VAL A 468 22.50 16.72 -19.88
CA VAL A 468 22.09 17.84 -19.01
C VAL A 468 22.36 19.14 -19.74
N GLY A 469 21.34 19.98 -19.90
CA GLY A 469 21.49 21.26 -20.62
C GLY A 469 21.96 21.11 -22.08
N GLY A 470 21.65 19.99 -22.73
CA GLY A 470 22.03 19.71 -24.12
C GLY A 470 23.45 19.15 -24.30
N GLN A 471 24.21 18.94 -23.22
CA GLN A 471 25.54 18.34 -23.26
C GLN A 471 25.54 16.97 -22.55
N PRO A 472 26.38 16.01 -22.99
CA PRO A 472 26.61 14.78 -22.23
C PRO A 472 27.00 15.09 -20.78
N LEU A 473 26.53 14.25 -19.86
CA LEU A 473 26.85 14.38 -18.44
C LEU A 473 28.38 14.26 -18.22
N ASP A 474 29.01 15.38 -17.87
CA ASP A 474 30.42 15.40 -17.45
C ASP A 474 30.56 14.79 -16.03
N PRO A 475 31.33 13.70 -15.84
CA PRO A 475 31.46 13.03 -14.55
C PRO A 475 32.06 13.88 -13.43
N ALA A 476 32.92 14.85 -13.76
CA ALA A 476 33.65 15.68 -12.80
C ALA A 476 32.93 17.00 -12.49
N LYS A 477 32.07 17.46 -13.40
CA LYS A 477 31.29 18.69 -13.21
C LYS A 477 30.30 18.54 -12.04
N LEU A 478 30.17 19.60 -11.24
CA LEU A 478 29.11 19.74 -10.24
C LEU A 478 27.84 20.30 -10.89
N TYR A 479 26.71 19.66 -10.59
CA TYR A 479 25.38 20.10 -10.99
C TYR A 479 24.57 20.44 -9.76
N THR A 480 23.70 21.45 -9.85
CA THR A 480 22.73 21.79 -8.80
C THR A 480 21.46 20.98 -9.00
N LEU A 481 21.01 20.31 -7.96
CA LEU A 481 19.80 19.49 -7.93
C LEU A 481 18.77 20.07 -6.96
N ALA A 482 17.48 19.91 -7.28
CA ALA A 482 16.36 20.24 -6.41
C ALA A 482 15.42 19.04 -6.22
N ALA A 483 14.97 18.79 -5.00
CA ALA A 483 13.99 17.76 -4.67
C ALA A 483 13.17 18.14 -3.43
N CYS A 484 12.15 17.35 -3.07
CA CYS A 484 11.52 17.47 -1.76
C CYS A 484 12.47 16.99 -0.65
N ARG A 485 12.47 17.68 0.50
CA ARG A 485 13.13 17.19 1.71
C ARG A 485 12.46 15.91 2.19
N ARG A 486 13.26 14.96 2.68
CA ARG A 486 12.79 13.83 3.49
C ARG A 486 13.32 14.04 4.91
N THR A 487 12.43 14.18 5.88
CA THR A 487 12.81 14.35 7.29
C THR A 487 13.44 13.05 7.84
N GLY A 488 14.25 13.15 8.88
CA GLY A 488 14.99 11.98 9.41
C GLY A 488 16.18 11.50 8.55
N GLU A 489 16.31 11.90 7.28
CA GLU A 489 17.54 11.68 6.51
C GLU A 489 18.68 12.61 6.99
N PRO A 490 19.95 12.18 6.91
CA PRO A 490 21.10 13.07 7.08
C PRO A 490 21.07 14.29 6.15
N ASP A 491 21.62 15.42 6.60
CA ASP A 491 21.58 16.68 5.84
C ASP A 491 22.25 16.61 4.47
N HIS A 492 23.25 15.74 4.29
CA HIS A 492 23.91 15.53 3.00
C HIS A 492 23.13 14.60 2.04
N MET A 493 21.94 14.12 2.42
CA MET A 493 21.08 13.34 1.52
C MET A 493 20.15 14.26 0.73
N LEU A 494 20.02 14.03 -0.58
CA LEU A 494 19.00 14.67 -1.41
C LEU A 494 18.15 13.60 -2.09
N CYS A 495 16.97 13.30 -1.55
CA CYS A 495 16.05 12.33 -2.14
C CYS A 495 16.72 10.97 -2.41
N ARG A 496 17.34 10.35 -1.39
CA ARG A 496 18.20 9.14 -1.50
C ARG A 496 19.55 9.31 -2.17
N LEU A 497 19.87 10.42 -2.86
CA LEU A 497 21.23 10.67 -3.34
C LEU A 497 22.15 10.94 -2.13
N PRO A 498 23.18 10.12 -1.87
CA PRO A 498 24.08 10.32 -0.73
C PRO A 498 25.22 11.28 -1.04
N ASN A 499 25.80 11.84 0.02
CA ASN A 499 26.99 12.70 -0.03
C ASN A 499 26.84 13.92 -0.97
N ALA A 500 25.65 14.51 -1.01
CA ALA A 500 25.42 15.76 -1.73
C ALA A 500 26.11 16.93 -1.02
N GLN A 501 26.63 17.86 -1.81
CA GLN A 501 27.38 19.03 -1.34
C GLN A 501 26.45 20.24 -1.20
N ASP A 502 26.78 21.16 -0.30
CA ASP A 502 26.06 22.42 -0.07
C ASP A 502 24.52 22.26 0.07
N PRO A 503 24.00 21.33 0.91
CA PRO A 503 22.56 21.15 1.06
C PRO A 503 21.91 22.41 1.67
N GLN A 504 20.83 22.87 1.06
CA GLN A 504 20.02 23.99 1.53
C GLN A 504 18.55 23.61 1.54
N VAL A 505 17.88 23.86 2.66
CA VAL A 505 16.42 23.70 2.79
C VAL A 505 15.77 25.06 2.57
N MET A 506 14.93 25.15 1.55
CA MET A 506 14.22 26.35 1.17
C MET A 506 13.05 26.62 2.12
N LYS A 507 12.67 27.89 2.27
CA LYS A 507 11.55 28.30 3.12
C LYS A 507 10.17 27.96 2.55
N TYR A 508 10.11 27.61 1.27
CA TYR A 508 8.89 27.22 0.57
C TYR A 508 8.82 25.70 0.39
N THR A 509 7.60 25.21 0.24
CA THR A 509 7.24 23.80 0.08
C THR A 509 7.01 23.44 -1.38
N VAL A 510 6.92 22.14 -1.68
CA VAL A 510 6.59 21.68 -3.03
C VAL A 510 5.19 22.12 -3.49
N HIS A 511 4.23 22.31 -2.58
CA HIS A 511 2.93 22.90 -2.93
C HIS A 511 3.05 24.38 -3.28
N ASP A 512 3.83 25.15 -2.52
CA ASP A 512 4.06 26.57 -2.84
C ASP A 512 4.64 26.73 -4.24
N VAL A 513 5.55 25.82 -4.64
CA VAL A 513 6.11 25.83 -6.00
C VAL A 513 5.04 25.60 -7.06
N LEU A 514 4.19 24.58 -6.87
CA LEU A 514 3.17 24.24 -7.86
C LEU A 514 2.05 25.28 -7.92
N GLU A 515 1.64 25.86 -6.78
CA GLU A 515 0.70 26.99 -6.73
C GLU A 515 1.25 28.20 -7.50
N ASP A 516 2.50 28.59 -7.27
CA ASP A 516 3.14 29.70 -7.98
C ASP A 516 3.25 29.44 -9.48
N TYR A 517 3.59 28.21 -9.88
CA TYR A 517 3.68 27.81 -11.27
C TYR A 517 2.31 27.87 -11.96
N LEU A 518 1.27 27.26 -11.38
CA LEU A 518 -0.08 27.28 -11.94
C LEU A 518 -0.65 28.69 -12.03
N LYS A 519 -0.41 29.52 -11.01
CA LYS A 519 -0.81 30.94 -11.03
C LYS A 519 -0.13 31.72 -12.15
N LYS A 520 1.14 31.42 -12.44
CA LYS A 520 1.91 32.08 -13.52
C LYS A 520 1.45 31.62 -14.91
N GLN A 521 1.24 30.32 -15.10
CA GLN A 521 0.87 29.76 -16.41
C GLN A 521 -0.61 29.97 -16.74
N GLY A 522 -1.48 29.98 -15.73
CA GLY A 522 -2.94 30.03 -15.88
C GLY A 522 -3.52 28.71 -16.38
N THR A 523 -3.11 28.28 -17.59
CA THR A 523 -3.47 26.98 -18.18
C THR A 523 -2.22 26.22 -18.60
N VAL A 524 -2.08 24.98 -18.14
CA VAL A 524 -0.99 24.07 -18.49
C VAL A 524 -1.42 23.03 -19.54
N ALA A 525 -0.43 22.38 -20.17
CA ALA A 525 -0.63 21.29 -21.11
C ALA A 525 0.46 20.21 -20.91
N PRO A 526 0.47 19.53 -19.75
CA PRO A 526 1.48 18.52 -19.44
C PRO A 526 1.49 17.39 -20.48
N LYS A 527 2.69 16.92 -20.83
CA LYS A 527 2.91 15.87 -21.84
C LYS A 527 4.15 15.02 -21.51
N VAL A 528 4.19 13.83 -22.09
CA VAL A 528 5.43 13.05 -22.23
C VAL A 528 6.26 13.69 -23.34
N ASP A 529 7.53 13.96 -23.08
CA ASP A 529 8.45 14.61 -24.01
C ASP A 529 9.74 13.81 -24.29
N GLY A 530 9.81 12.57 -23.78
CA GLY A 530 10.90 11.64 -24.04
C GLY A 530 12.16 11.97 -23.24
N ARG A 531 12.00 12.61 -22.08
CA ARG A 531 13.12 12.86 -21.16
C ARG A 531 13.59 11.58 -20.45
N ALA A 532 12.77 10.55 -20.34
CA ALA A 532 13.19 9.23 -19.88
C ALA A 532 12.76 8.15 -20.88
N GLN A 533 13.70 7.32 -21.33
CA GLN A 533 13.41 6.27 -22.31
C GLN A 533 14.11 4.96 -21.98
N ALA A 534 13.32 3.89 -21.85
CA ALA A 534 13.81 2.51 -21.89
C ALA A 534 13.99 2.10 -23.35
N LEU A 535 15.18 1.63 -23.74
CA LEU A 535 15.51 1.27 -25.12
C LEU A 535 15.17 -0.19 -25.45
N ASP A 536 14.97 -1.03 -24.43
CA ASP A 536 14.78 -2.47 -24.51
C ASP A 536 13.43 -2.94 -23.94
N LEU A 537 12.48 -2.01 -23.77
CA LEU A 537 11.09 -2.28 -23.40
C LEU A 537 10.12 -1.66 -24.41
N PRO A 538 8.93 -2.25 -24.60
CA PRO A 538 7.86 -1.59 -25.33
C PRO A 538 7.45 -0.29 -24.64
N SER A 539 7.11 0.74 -25.43
CA SER A 539 6.60 2.01 -24.93
C SER A 539 5.12 2.15 -25.30
N PRO A 540 4.23 2.51 -24.36
CA PRO A 540 4.50 2.84 -22.96
C PRO A 540 4.74 1.59 -22.08
N VAL A 541 5.53 1.74 -21.01
CA VAL A 541 5.69 0.71 -19.97
C VAL A 541 4.63 0.93 -18.88
N LEU A 542 3.69 -0.01 -18.74
CA LEU A 542 2.51 0.11 -17.86
C LEU A 542 2.61 -0.69 -16.57
N SER A 543 3.45 -1.71 -16.54
CA SER A 543 3.67 -2.54 -15.35
C SER A 543 5.16 -2.82 -15.16
N GLN A 544 5.55 -3.03 -13.91
CA GLN A 544 6.90 -3.46 -13.56
C GLN A 544 7.05 -4.99 -13.62
N LEU A 545 5.98 -5.77 -13.78
CA LEU A 545 6.00 -7.22 -13.77
C LEU A 545 6.60 -7.80 -15.06
N PRO A 546 7.82 -8.39 -15.03
CA PRO A 546 8.38 -9.03 -16.19
C PRO A 546 7.93 -10.50 -16.24
N ASN A 547 7.69 -11.04 -17.43
CA ASN A 547 7.54 -12.48 -17.66
C ASN A 547 6.42 -13.16 -16.83
N VAL A 548 5.34 -12.44 -16.55
CA VAL A 548 4.13 -12.97 -15.93
C VAL A 548 3.01 -12.91 -16.97
N ASP A 549 2.12 -13.91 -16.98
CA ASP A 549 0.91 -13.90 -17.80
C ASP A 549 -0.12 -12.88 -17.26
N TYR A 550 0.22 -11.61 -17.42
CA TYR A 550 -0.51 -10.46 -16.93
C TYR A 550 -0.31 -9.28 -17.88
N GLU A 551 -1.40 -8.61 -18.19
CA GLU A 551 -1.43 -7.37 -18.96
C GLU A 551 -2.22 -6.33 -18.17
N PHE A 552 -1.60 -5.19 -17.91
CA PHE A 552 -2.27 -4.06 -17.27
C PHE A 552 -3.31 -3.47 -18.22
N ARG A 553 -4.56 -3.39 -17.78
CA ARG A 553 -5.68 -2.85 -18.56
C ARG A 553 -6.80 -2.25 -17.71
#